data_AF-A0AAD9VFS6-F1
#
_entry.id   AF-A0AAD9VFS6-F1
#
_cell.length_a   1.000
_cell.length_b   1.000
_cell.length_c   1.000
_cell.angle_alpha   90.00
_cell.angle_beta   90.00
_cell.angle_gamma   90.00
#
_symmetry.space_group_name_H-M   'P 1'
#
loop_
_entity.id
_entity.type
_entity.pdbx_description
1 polymer ?
#
loop_
_entity_poly.entity_id
_entity_poly.type
_entity_poly.pdbx_seq_one_letter_code
_entity_poly.pdbx_strand_id
1 'polypeptide(L)'
;MPKEKHENNDIRRTYTLMSAEDAANGKKSHWTELEITAPIRNLSPTLWQLDFLTALFLNDNNLTKIPPEISRLAQLKHLDLSSNKLRSLPSELGDLVTLRELLLCNNSLRALPNELGKLFQLQTLGLQGNPLPSDILSVNAEQNGTAKLLSFMLDHLTVCPRPPERQWISLHPEKTKNSALTFSVMCYNVLCDKYCTRQIYGYCPSWALNWEYRKSAILKEILHYGADILSLQEIETEQFWNFFLPELQQHGYDGIFSPKSRARTMTEEDRKYVDGCAIFYRTSKFTFIKEYLIEFNQLAMANASGADDMLNRVMTKDNIGIAALLELKEGYVSYNNEVNIPRQQVLVSNVHIHWDPEFKDVKLIQTVMLMHELMNIMQEINPGFMVQGGKNGTPPSKSIPLVCCGDLNSLPNSGVVEFLEKGRVRSDHGDFLDMKYEGFLSRLSNGKNGEKSGDLTHCFKLERAYSEEQMTYSNLTYSFTGVIDYIYFTSDLLVPVGVLGSVSQQYIKENKIIGWPHPHFPSDHQSLLVEFEALSFSNGVPFYGYMPGSHHSR
;
A
#
# COMPACT_ATOMS: atom_id res chain seq x y z
N MET A 1 39.25 -17.44 -40.42
CA MET A 1 37.97 -17.32 -41.16
C MET A 1 37.44 -15.92 -40.97
N PRO A 2 36.79 -15.33 -41.98
CA PRO A 2 36.75 -13.89 -42.14
C PRO A 2 35.99 -13.24 -40.98
N LYS A 3 36.51 -12.11 -40.49
CA LYS A 3 35.76 -11.16 -39.68
C LYS A 3 34.52 -10.80 -40.49
N GLU A 4 33.37 -11.37 -40.16
CA GLU A 4 32.11 -10.77 -40.55
C GLU A 4 32.11 -9.38 -39.91
N LYS A 5 32.40 -8.37 -40.75
CA LYS A 5 32.11 -7.00 -40.42
C LYS A 5 30.62 -6.98 -40.14
N HIS A 6 30.23 -6.81 -38.88
CA HIS A 6 28.95 -6.18 -38.63
C HIS A 6 28.94 -4.92 -39.49
N GLU A 7 27.96 -4.82 -40.39
CA GLU A 7 27.66 -3.59 -41.10
C GLU A 7 27.28 -2.54 -40.04
N ASN A 8 28.29 -1.90 -39.45
CA ASN A 8 28.12 -0.62 -38.81
C ASN A 8 27.80 0.33 -39.95
N ASN A 9 26.52 0.64 -40.12
CA ASN A 9 26.13 1.85 -40.81
C ASN A 9 26.89 3.00 -40.15
N ASP A 10 27.80 3.62 -40.90
CA ASP A 10 28.53 4.87 -40.61
C ASP A 10 27.57 6.08 -40.46
N ILE A 11 26.38 5.87 -39.90
CA ILE A 11 25.45 6.91 -39.53
C ILE A 11 25.79 7.28 -38.10
N ARG A 12 26.78 8.16 -37.92
CA ARG A 12 26.95 8.88 -36.66
C ARG A 12 25.59 9.45 -36.26
N ARG A 13 25.19 9.29 -35.00
CA ARG A 13 23.94 9.90 -34.53
C ARG A 13 24.01 11.40 -34.78
N THR A 14 23.05 11.92 -35.56
CA THR A 14 23.02 13.34 -35.92
C THR A 14 22.50 14.12 -34.72
N TYR A 15 23.37 14.84 -34.03
CA TYR A 15 22.98 15.71 -32.92
C TYR A 15 22.70 17.12 -33.42
N THR A 16 21.53 17.67 -33.08
CA THR A 16 21.21 19.07 -33.31
C THR A 16 21.89 19.90 -32.22
N LEU A 17 23.03 20.49 -32.54
CA LEU A 17 23.68 21.47 -31.66
C LEU A 17 22.82 22.74 -31.60
N MET A 18 22.64 23.28 -30.40
CA MET A 18 21.95 24.56 -30.20
C MET A 18 22.66 25.65 -31.01
N SER A 19 21.91 26.41 -31.82
CA SER A 19 22.49 27.48 -32.63
C SER A 19 22.94 28.66 -31.74
N ALA A 20 23.89 29.47 -32.21
CA ALA A 20 24.32 30.68 -31.50
C ALA A 20 23.16 31.68 -31.30
N GLU A 21 22.17 31.66 -32.20
CA GLU A 21 20.98 32.51 -32.18
C GLU A 21 19.97 32.02 -31.12
N ASP A 22 19.81 30.70 -30.96
CA ASP A 22 19.01 30.10 -29.88
C ASP A 22 19.59 30.42 -28.50
N ALA A 23 20.92 30.36 -28.38
CA ALA A 23 21.63 30.73 -27.15
C ALA A 23 21.47 32.22 -26.82
N ALA A 24 21.60 33.11 -27.82
CA ALA A 24 21.42 34.55 -27.67
C ALA A 24 19.99 34.93 -27.27
N ASN A 25 18.98 34.14 -27.70
CA ASN A 25 17.59 34.29 -27.31
C ASN A 25 17.24 33.66 -25.94
N GLY A 26 18.25 33.24 -25.17
CA GLY A 26 18.07 32.72 -23.81
C GLY A 26 17.49 31.30 -23.72
N LYS A 27 17.46 30.53 -24.83
CA LYS A 27 17.08 29.11 -24.77
C LYS A 27 18.16 28.33 -24.02
N LYS A 28 17.72 27.47 -23.10
CA LYS A 28 18.61 26.54 -22.39
C LYS A 28 18.73 25.25 -23.20
N SER A 29 19.96 24.75 -23.36
CA SER A 29 20.18 23.43 -23.94
C SER A 29 19.76 22.36 -22.95
N HIS A 30 18.95 21.41 -23.43
CA HIS A 30 18.53 20.23 -22.69
C HIS A 30 18.96 19.00 -23.50
N TRP A 31 20.17 18.53 -23.25
CA TRP A 31 20.67 17.27 -23.81
C TRP A 31 20.60 16.19 -22.73
N THR A 32 20.19 14.99 -23.12
CA THR A 32 20.09 13.83 -22.23
C THR A 32 20.86 12.64 -22.77
N GLU A 33 21.53 12.80 -23.91
CA GLU A 33 22.24 11.75 -24.61
C GLU A 33 23.70 12.14 -24.78
N LEU A 34 24.61 11.20 -24.52
CA LEU A 34 26.03 11.40 -24.68
C LEU A 34 26.64 10.25 -25.44
N GLU A 35 27.33 10.56 -26.54
CA GLU A 35 28.14 9.62 -27.28
C GLU A 35 29.61 10.02 -27.17
N ILE A 36 30.46 9.06 -26.81
CA ILE A 36 31.90 9.25 -26.72
C ILE A 36 32.56 8.15 -27.55
N THR A 37 33.08 8.52 -28.72
CA THR A 37 33.71 7.59 -29.67
C THR A 37 35.17 7.99 -29.93
N ALA A 38 36.10 7.15 -29.48
CA ALA A 38 37.54 7.25 -29.74
C ALA A 38 38.26 6.02 -29.15
N PRO A 39 39.58 5.79 -29.32
CA PRO A 39 40.29 4.71 -28.63
C PRO A 39 40.50 4.97 -27.12
N ILE A 40 39.49 5.51 -26.42
CA ILE A 40 39.57 5.98 -25.03
C ILE A 40 39.76 4.81 -24.07
N ARG A 41 40.64 4.99 -23.08
CA ARG A 41 40.91 3.99 -22.02
C ARG A 41 40.33 4.38 -20.67
N ASN A 42 40.14 5.68 -20.42
CA ASN A 42 39.70 6.24 -19.15
C ASN A 42 38.60 7.27 -19.38
N LEU A 43 37.57 7.23 -18.56
CA LEU A 43 36.49 8.22 -18.53
C LEU A 43 36.70 9.14 -17.32
N SER A 44 36.38 10.42 -17.47
CA SER A 44 36.40 11.36 -16.35
C SER A 44 35.39 10.93 -15.29
N PRO A 45 35.72 10.96 -13.98
CA PRO A 45 34.75 10.71 -12.91
C PRO A 45 33.52 11.62 -12.93
N THR A 46 33.65 12.82 -13.53
CA THR A 46 32.55 13.78 -13.69
C THR A 46 31.42 13.25 -14.57
N LEU A 47 31.70 12.30 -15.49
CA LEU A 47 30.66 11.65 -16.31
C LEU A 47 29.57 11.01 -15.44
N TRP A 48 29.96 10.40 -14.32
CA TRP A 48 29.05 9.71 -13.41
C TRP A 48 28.25 10.65 -12.50
N GLN A 49 28.38 11.97 -12.69
CA GLN A 49 27.57 12.98 -12.01
C GLN A 49 26.49 13.55 -12.92
N LEU A 50 26.43 13.11 -14.19
CA LEU A 50 25.41 13.54 -15.16
C LEU A 50 24.13 12.71 -15.00
N ASP A 51 23.51 12.78 -13.83
CA ASP A 51 22.33 12.00 -13.44
C ASP A 51 21.08 12.19 -14.33
N PHE A 52 21.07 13.26 -15.13
CA PHE A 52 20.05 13.56 -16.14
C PHE A 52 20.18 12.76 -17.44
N LEU A 53 21.26 11.99 -17.64
CA LEU A 53 21.46 11.20 -18.85
C LEU A 53 20.45 10.08 -18.99
N THR A 54 19.80 10.02 -20.16
CA THR A 54 18.89 8.95 -20.58
C THR A 54 19.55 7.97 -21.55
N ALA A 55 20.59 8.39 -22.28
CA ALA A 55 21.34 7.52 -23.16
C ALA A 55 22.86 7.79 -23.07
N LEU A 56 23.65 6.73 -22.97
CA LEU A 56 25.10 6.79 -22.90
C LEU A 56 25.70 5.77 -23.86
N PHE A 57 26.40 6.27 -24.88
CA PHE A 57 27.03 5.46 -25.92
C PHE A 57 28.54 5.56 -25.79
N LEU A 58 29.15 4.44 -25.41
CA LEU A 58 30.59 4.28 -25.21
C LEU A 58 31.15 3.13 -26.05
N ASN A 59 30.44 2.74 -27.12
CA ASN A 59 30.87 1.69 -28.04
C ASN A 59 32.17 2.08 -28.76
N ASP A 60 32.91 1.05 -29.20
CA ASP A 60 34.15 1.20 -30.00
C ASP A 60 35.28 1.98 -29.29
N ASN A 61 35.38 1.82 -27.97
CA ASN A 61 36.46 2.36 -27.14
C ASN A 61 37.44 1.26 -26.68
N ASN A 62 38.44 1.63 -25.86
CA ASN A 62 39.39 0.72 -25.22
C ASN A 62 39.14 0.55 -23.72
N LEU A 63 37.88 0.67 -23.28
CA LEU A 63 37.54 0.58 -21.86
C LEU A 63 37.78 -0.84 -21.35
N THR A 64 38.45 -0.96 -20.21
CA THR A 64 38.74 -2.25 -19.56
C THR A 64 37.83 -2.54 -18.37
N LYS A 65 37.19 -1.49 -17.84
CA LYS A 65 36.25 -1.54 -16.72
C LYS A 65 35.27 -0.37 -16.80
N ILE A 66 34.10 -0.55 -16.22
CA ILE A 66 33.16 0.50 -15.86
C ILE A 66 33.14 0.62 -14.34
N PRO A 67 33.24 1.83 -13.77
CA PRO A 67 33.30 2.00 -12.33
C PRO A 67 31.90 1.90 -11.68
N PRO A 68 31.80 1.50 -10.40
CA PRO A 68 30.54 1.40 -9.64
C PRO A 68 29.64 2.65 -9.67
N GLU A 69 30.24 3.82 -9.82
CA GLU A 69 29.58 5.11 -9.87
C GLU A 69 28.60 5.26 -11.04
N ILE A 70 28.63 4.35 -12.03
CA ILE A 70 27.62 4.31 -13.09
C ILE A 70 26.19 4.23 -12.56
N SER A 71 25.98 3.63 -11.37
CA SER A 71 24.68 3.56 -10.70
C SER A 71 24.05 4.93 -10.39
N ARG A 72 24.83 6.01 -10.39
CA ARG A 72 24.33 7.38 -10.22
C ARG A 72 23.53 7.89 -11.42
N LEU A 73 23.71 7.28 -12.60
CA LEU A 73 22.97 7.62 -13.81
C LEU A 73 21.57 6.97 -13.78
N ALA A 74 20.80 7.22 -12.72
CA ALA A 74 19.55 6.53 -12.41
C ALA A 74 18.42 6.73 -13.45
N GLN A 75 18.59 7.67 -14.40
CA GLN A 75 17.63 7.92 -15.49
C GLN A 75 18.00 7.21 -16.80
N LEU A 76 19.10 6.45 -16.81
CA LEU A 76 19.63 5.83 -18.01
C LEU A 76 18.68 4.74 -18.53
N LYS A 77 18.32 4.86 -19.81
CA LYS A 77 17.45 3.92 -20.54
C LYS A 77 18.22 3.13 -21.59
N HIS A 78 19.25 3.74 -22.17
CA HIS A 78 20.08 3.13 -23.20
C HIS A 78 21.56 3.21 -22.81
N LEU A 79 22.23 2.06 -22.76
CA LEU A 79 23.66 1.97 -22.49
C LEU A 79 24.32 1.05 -23.50
N ASP A 80 25.20 1.64 -24.32
CA ASP A 80 26.02 0.87 -25.26
C ASP A 80 27.48 0.86 -24.83
N LEU A 81 27.97 -0.33 -24.50
CA LEU A 81 29.33 -0.64 -24.10
C LEU A 81 29.99 -1.62 -25.07
N SER A 82 29.43 -1.81 -26.26
CA SER A 82 29.89 -2.79 -27.24
C SER A 82 31.30 -2.48 -27.76
N SER A 83 32.00 -3.49 -28.26
CA SER A 83 33.34 -3.35 -28.85
C SER A 83 34.36 -2.68 -27.93
N ASN A 84 34.36 -3.06 -26.65
CA ASN A 84 35.33 -2.63 -25.65
C ASN A 84 36.21 -3.82 -25.20
N LYS A 85 36.94 -3.66 -24.09
CA LYS A 85 37.82 -4.70 -23.50
C LYS A 85 37.38 -5.06 -22.08
N LEU A 86 36.07 -4.96 -21.80
CA LEU A 86 35.50 -5.22 -20.48
C LEU A 86 35.66 -6.71 -20.13
N ARG A 87 36.22 -7.01 -18.96
CA ARG A 87 36.37 -8.38 -18.45
C ARG A 87 35.31 -8.78 -17.43
N SER A 88 34.72 -7.78 -16.78
CA SER A 88 33.66 -7.90 -15.80
C SER A 88 32.81 -6.63 -15.81
N LEU A 89 31.63 -6.72 -15.19
CA LEU A 89 30.74 -5.58 -14.94
C LEU A 89 30.67 -5.33 -13.43
N PRO A 90 30.51 -4.07 -12.99
CA PRO A 90 30.23 -3.78 -11.59
C PRO A 90 28.83 -4.28 -11.22
N SER A 91 28.65 -4.76 -9.98
CA SER A 91 27.34 -5.16 -9.42
C SER A 91 26.32 -4.01 -9.46
N GLU A 92 26.80 -2.78 -9.29
CA GLU A 92 26.04 -1.54 -9.29
C GLU A 92 25.35 -1.24 -10.62
N LEU A 93 25.75 -1.92 -11.71
CA LEU A 93 25.03 -1.82 -12.97
C LEU A 93 23.57 -2.32 -12.84
N GLY A 94 23.31 -3.24 -11.90
CA GLY A 94 21.96 -3.72 -11.58
C GLY A 94 21.06 -2.69 -10.90
N ASP A 95 21.61 -1.59 -10.40
CA ASP A 95 20.80 -0.54 -9.75
C ASP A 95 20.14 0.42 -10.78
N LEU A 96 20.51 0.33 -12.06
CA LEU A 96 19.95 1.13 -13.15
C LEU A 96 18.62 0.57 -13.65
N VAL A 97 17.65 0.43 -12.75
CA VAL A 97 16.38 -0.28 -13.01
C VAL A 97 15.50 0.34 -14.09
N THR A 98 15.82 1.54 -14.56
CA THR A 98 15.20 2.22 -15.71
C THR A 98 15.75 1.77 -17.07
N LEU A 99 16.83 0.99 -17.11
CA LEU A 99 17.46 0.52 -18.34
C LEU A 99 16.49 -0.31 -19.16
N ARG A 100 16.40 0.01 -20.45
CA ARG A 100 15.62 -0.72 -21.46
C ARG A 100 16.53 -1.46 -22.43
N GLU A 101 17.71 -0.93 -22.67
CA GLU A 101 18.69 -1.51 -23.60
C GLU A 101 20.09 -1.44 -23.02
N LEU A 102 20.75 -2.60 -22.96
CA LEU A 102 22.12 -2.78 -22.51
C LEU A 102 22.88 -3.60 -23.55
N LEU A 103 23.78 -2.95 -24.28
CA LEU A 103 24.59 -3.60 -25.31
C LEU A 103 26.01 -3.80 -24.81
N LEU A 104 26.47 -5.05 -24.79
CA LEU A 104 27.77 -5.49 -24.28
C LEU A 104 28.52 -6.34 -25.31
N CYS A 105 28.11 -6.28 -26.58
CA CYS A 105 28.65 -7.13 -27.63
C CYS A 105 30.17 -6.94 -27.80
N ASN A 106 30.89 -7.97 -28.22
CA ASN A 106 32.33 -7.93 -28.53
C ASN A 106 33.20 -7.38 -27.37
N ASN A 107 32.99 -7.92 -26.17
CA ASN A 107 33.84 -7.65 -25.01
C ASN A 107 34.59 -8.94 -24.58
N SER A 108 35.18 -8.95 -23.38
CA SER A 108 35.89 -10.10 -22.82
C SER A 108 35.22 -10.63 -21.54
N LEU A 109 33.89 -10.50 -21.44
CA LEU A 109 33.11 -10.93 -20.27
C LEU A 109 33.08 -12.45 -20.16
N ARG A 110 33.45 -12.98 -19.00
CA ARG A 110 33.42 -14.43 -18.70
C ARG A 110 32.25 -14.85 -17.80
N ALA A 111 31.68 -13.88 -17.10
CA ALA A 111 30.53 -14.05 -16.23
C ALA A 111 29.74 -12.73 -16.19
N LEU A 112 28.48 -12.83 -15.77
CA LEU A 112 27.60 -11.70 -15.54
C LEU A 112 27.22 -11.66 -14.05
N PRO A 113 27.19 -10.48 -13.41
CA PRO A 113 26.76 -10.36 -12.03
C PRO A 113 25.25 -10.63 -11.91
N ASN A 114 24.83 -11.34 -10.85
CA ASN A 114 23.41 -11.65 -10.61
C ASN A 114 22.57 -10.40 -10.37
N GLU A 115 23.21 -9.29 -9.96
CA GLU A 115 22.56 -7.99 -9.80
C GLU A 115 21.91 -7.47 -11.08
N LEU A 116 22.35 -7.91 -12.27
CA LEU A 116 21.65 -7.59 -13.52
C LEU A 116 20.20 -8.08 -13.51
N GLY A 117 19.86 -9.12 -12.75
CA GLY A 117 18.49 -9.59 -12.59
C GLY A 117 17.53 -8.53 -12.04
N LYS A 118 18.03 -7.47 -11.37
CA LYS A 118 17.23 -6.34 -10.92
C LYS A 118 16.72 -5.44 -12.06
N LEU A 119 17.26 -5.55 -13.27
CA LEU A 119 16.90 -4.74 -14.43
C LEU A 119 15.58 -5.21 -15.07
N PHE A 120 14.50 -5.24 -14.30
CA PHE A 120 13.21 -5.82 -14.72
C PHE A 120 12.52 -5.06 -15.87
N GLN A 121 12.98 -3.86 -16.23
CA GLN A 121 12.51 -3.09 -17.39
C GLN A 121 13.34 -3.33 -18.66
N LEU A 122 14.43 -4.12 -18.58
CA LEU A 122 15.35 -4.34 -19.69
C LEU A 122 14.72 -5.23 -20.76
N GLN A 123 14.67 -4.72 -21.97
CA GLN A 123 14.09 -5.37 -23.14
C GLN A 123 15.17 -6.08 -23.97
N THR A 124 16.31 -5.42 -24.13
CA THR A 124 17.41 -5.90 -24.97
C THR A 124 18.70 -6.01 -24.17
N LEU A 125 19.28 -7.22 -24.14
CA LEU A 125 20.59 -7.50 -23.58
C LEU A 125 21.50 -8.09 -24.67
N GLY A 126 22.44 -7.30 -25.17
CA GLY A 126 23.38 -7.72 -26.21
C GLY A 126 24.64 -8.36 -25.63
N LEU A 127 24.83 -9.68 -25.78
CA LEU A 127 25.98 -10.41 -25.20
C LEU A 127 26.93 -11.05 -26.23
N GLN A 128 26.62 -10.93 -27.53
CA GLN A 128 27.34 -11.64 -28.59
C GLN A 128 28.83 -11.29 -28.62
N GLY A 129 29.69 -12.24 -28.97
CA GLY A 129 31.14 -12.01 -29.05
C GLY A 129 31.87 -11.91 -27.70
N ASN A 130 31.24 -12.34 -26.61
CA ASN A 130 31.89 -12.50 -25.31
C ASN A 130 32.25 -13.98 -25.03
N PRO A 131 33.33 -14.27 -24.28
CA PRO A 131 33.67 -15.62 -23.82
C PRO A 131 32.79 -16.09 -22.63
N LEU A 132 31.47 -15.96 -22.77
CA LEU A 132 30.48 -16.45 -21.81
C LEU A 132 30.17 -17.95 -22.05
N PRO A 133 29.69 -18.69 -21.04
CA PRO A 133 29.21 -20.05 -21.23
C PRO A 133 28.17 -20.15 -22.36
N SER A 134 28.23 -21.22 -23.15
CA SER A 134 27.33 -21.45 -24.30
C SER A 134 25.86 -21.36 -23.91
N ASP A 135 25.52 -21.85 -22.73
CA ASP A 135 24.14 -21.94 -22.25
C ASP A 135 23.55 -20.55 -21.96
N ILE A 136 24.38 -19.60 -21.51
CA ILE A 136 23.95 -18.21 -21.31
C ILE A 136 23.69 -17.53 -22.65
N LEU A 137 24.58 -17.77 -23.62
CA LEU A 137 24.47 -17.19 -24.96
C LEU A 137 23.30 -17.77 -25.74
N SER A 138 23.02 -19.08 -25.61
CA SER A 138 21.87 -19.72 -26.24
C SER A 138 20.56 -19.21 -25.67
N VAL A 139 20.41 -19.17 -24.33
CA VAL A 139 19.21 -18.61 -23.68
C VAL A 139 19.00 -17.16 -24.09
N ASN A 140 20.06 -16.33 -24.12
CA ASN A 140 19.93 -14.93 -24.52
C ASN A 140 19.50 -14.73 -25.99
N ALA A 141 19.82 -15.69 -26.88
CA ALA A 141 19.47 -15.65 -28.30
C ALA A 141 18.04 -16.16 -28.59
N GLU A 142 17.39 -16.82 -27.64
CA GLU A 142 16.00 -17.25 -27.78
C GLU A 142 15.01 -16.08 -27.75
N GLN A 143 13.78 -16.34 -28.21
CA GLN A 143 12.66 -15.41 -28.01
C GLN A 143 12.44 -15.18 -26.49
N ASN A 144 12.37 -13.91 -26.08
CA ASN A 144 12.33 -13.47 -24.68
C ASN A 144 13.55 -13.91 -23.85
N GLY A 145 14.69 -14.21 -24.48
CA GLY A 145 15.92 -14.65 -23.84
C GLY A 145 16.43 -13.71 -22.75
N THR A 146 16.38 -12.39 -23.01
CA THR A 146 16.70 -11.34 -22.03
C THR A 146 15.92 -11.55 -20.73
N ALA A 147 14.59 -11.59 -20.81
CA ALA A 147 13.73 -11.73 -19.64
C ALA A 147 13.97 -13.04 -18.87
N LYS A 148 14.18 -14.16 -19.58
CA LYS A 148 14.50 -15.45 -18.95
C LYS A 148 15.81 -15.38 -18.17
N LEU A 149 16.85 -14.78 -18.75
CA LEU A 149 18.16 -14.67 -18.12
C LEU A 149 18.12 -13.75 -16.90
N LEU A 150 17.47 -12.60 -17.00
CA LEU A 150 17.30 -11.68 -15.87
C LEU A 150 16.49 -12.32 -14.75
N SER A 151 15.44 -13.06 -15.09
CA SER A 151 14.63 -13.84 -14.15
C SER A 151 15.50 -14.84 -13.38
N PHE A 152 16.33 -15.61 -14.09
CA PHE A 152 17.25 -16.55 -13.50
C PHE A 152 18.23 -15.85 -12.55
N MET A 153 18.84 -14.76 -12.98
CA MET A 153 19.79 -13.99 -12.17
C MET A 153 19.15 -13.42 -10.90
N LEU A 154 17.92 -12.89 -11.01
CA LEU A 154 17.17 -12.35 -9.89
C LEU A 154 16.81 -13.44 -8.88
N ASP A 155 16.45 -14.63 -9.35
CA ASP A 155 16.11 -15.77 -8.48
C ASP A 155 17.35 -16.31 -7.73
N HIS A 156 18.56 -16.09 -8.25
CA HIS A 156 19.85 -16.46 -7.62
C HIS A 156 20.57 -15.27 -6.96
N LEU A 157 19.92 -14.11 -6.87
CA LEU A 157 20.49 -12.95 -6.21
C LEU A 157 20.58 -13.21 -4.70
N THR A 158 21.72 -12.84 -4.09
CA THR A 158 21.87 -12.94 -2.64
C THR A 158 20.90 -11.99 -1.96
N VAL A 159 20.05 -12.55 -1.10
CA VAL A 159 19.08 -11.77 -0.32
C VAL A 159 19.83 -10.96 0.73
N CYS A 160 19.44 -9.69 0.91
CA CYS A 160 20.00 -8.84 1.96
C CYS A 160 19.76 -9.42 3.37
N PRO A 161 20.48 -8.95 4.40
CA PRO A 161 20.24 -9.35 5.79
C PRO A 161 18.79 -9.12 6.21
N ARG A 162 18.28 -9.82 7.22
CA ARG A 162 16.91 -9.58 7.71
C ARG A 162 16.73 -8.14 8.22
N PRO A 163 15.55 -7.52 8.02
CA PRO A 163 15.27 -6.20 8.56
C PRO A 163 15.32 -6.19 10.09
N PRO A 164 15.66 -5.05 10.71
CA PRO A 164 15.45 -4.85 12.13
C PRO A 164 13.95 -4.94 12.45
N GLU A 165 13.64 -5.37 13.67
CA GLU A 165 12.26 -5.38 14.15
C GLU A 165 11.67 -3.97 14.19
N ARG A 166 10.40 -3.84 13.82
CA ARG A 166 9.69 -2.56 13.85
C ARG A 166 9.50 -2.11 15.30
N GLN A 167 9.74 -0.83 15.55
CA GLN A 167 9.72 -0.29 16.91
C GLN A 167 8.31 0.07 17.35
N TRP A 168 7.95 -0.27 18.58
CA TRP A 168 6.72 0.21 19.20
C TRP A 168 6.89 1.68 19.64
N ILE A 169 5.96 2.54 19.22
CA ILE A 169 5.95 3.97 19.56
C ILE A 169 4.84 4.19 20.60
N SER A 170 5.22 4.59 21.82
CA SER A 170 4.26 4.96 22.86
C SER A 170 3.78 6.40 22.66
N LEU A 171 2.46 6.60 22.60
CA LEU A 171 1.85 7.92 22.43
C LEU A 171 1.58 8.62 23.77
N HIS A 172 1.36 7.84 24.82
CA HIS A 172 1.04 8.34 26.16
C HIS A 172 1.88 7.61 27.23
N PRO A 173 3.18 7.91 27.34
CA PRO A 173 4.10 7.19 28.23
C PRO A 173 3.77 7.37 29.73
N GLU A 174 3.08 8.45 30.11
CA GLU A 174 2.74 8.76 31.51
C GLU A 174 1.42 8.15 31.99
N LYS A 175 0.57 7.64 31.10
CA LYS A 175 -0.69 6.98 31.50
C LYS A 175 -0.41 5.52 31.86
N THR A 176 -0.65 5.15 33.12
CA THR A 176 -0.68 3.74 33.52
C THR A 176 -1.79 3.01 32.75
N LYS A 177 -1.40 2.08 31.87
CA LYS A 177 -2.32 1.30 31.04
C LYS A 177 -3.31 0.53 31.93
N ASN A 178 -4.61 0.76 31.78
CA ASN A 178 -5.60 -0.12 32.37
C ASN A 178 -5.77 -1.37 31.49
N SER A 179 -5.02 -2.44 31.79
CA SER A 179 -4.98 -3.67 30.98
C SER A 179 -6.35 -4.32 30.76
N ALA A 180 -7.34 -3.99 31.59
CA ALA A 180 -8.71 -4.46 31.51
C ALA A 180 -9.50 -3.96 30.28
N LEU A 181 -9.18 -2.76 29.78
CA LEU A 181 -9.94 -2.06 28.73
C LEU A 181 -9.10 -1.82 27.47
N THR A 182 -7.91 -2.42 27.42
CA THR A 182 -7.00 -2.28 26.28
C THR A 182 -7.16 -3.42 25.30
N PHE A 183 -7.20 -3.07 24.02
CA PHE A 183 -7.14 -4.04 22.94
C PHE A 183 -6.35 -3.48 21.75
N SER A 184 -5.74 -4.36 20.99
CA SER A 184 -4.95 -4.03 19.81
C SER A 184 -5.66 -4.39 18.52
N VAL A 185 -5.46 -3.56 17.49
CA VAL A 185 -6.08 -3.72 16.17
C VAL A 185 -4.99 -3.66 15.10
N MET A 186 -4.93 -4.69 14.27
CA MET A 186 -4.07 -4.76 13.09
C MET A 186 -4.90 -4.50 11.83
N CYS A 187 -4.35 -3.74 10.88
CA CYS A 187 -4.89 -3.59 9.53
C CYS A 187 -3.80 -3.98 8.53
N TYR A 188 -4.10 -4.90 7.61
CA TYR A 188 -3.08 -5.40 6.68
C TYR A 188 -3.67 -5.92 5.38
N ASN A 189 -3.33 -5.26 4.26
CA ASN A 189 -3.55 -5.79 2.92
C ASN A 189 -2.45 -6.83 2.64
N VAL A 190 -2.84 -8.10 2.44
CA VAL A 190 -1.88 -9.21 2.35
C VAL A 190 -1.38 -9.50 0.93
N LEU A 191 -1.86 -8.76 -0.07
CA LEU A 191 -1.63 -8.98 -1.50
C LEU A 191 -2.03 -10.40 -1.95
N CYS A 192 -3.19 -10.54 -2.59
CA CYS A 192 -3.65 -11.85 -3.06
C CYS A 192 -2.73 -12.42 -4.16
N ASP A 193 -2.75 -13.74 -4.35
CA ASP A 193 -1.88 -14.39 -5.34
C ASP A 193 -2.23 -13.93 -6.76
N LYS A 194 -3.53 -13.73 -7.03
CA LYS A 194 -4.02 -13.24 -8.32
C LYS A 194 -3.38 -11.92 -8.78
N TYR A 195 -3.09 -10.99 -7.88
CA TYR A 195 -2.48 -9.70 -8.21
C TYR A 195 -0.94 -9.73 -8.11
N CYS A 196 -0.37 -10.71 -7.41
CA CYS A 196 1.06 -10.91 -7.20
C CYS A 196 1.78 -11.46 -8.44
N THR A 197 1.90 -10.66 -9.49
CA THR A 197 2.46 -11.08 -10.78
C THR A 197 3.82 -10.45 -11.08
N ARG A 198 4.64 -11.12 -11.89
CA ARG A 198 5.95 -10.60 -12.35
C ARG A 198 5.82 -9.37 -13.25
N GLN A 199 4.66 -9.16 -13.86
CA GLN A 199 4.38 -7.97 -14.66
C GLN A 199 4.33 -6.71 -13.78
N ILE A 200 3.76 -6.83 -12.58
CA ILE A 200 3.65 -5.73 -11.61
C ILE A 200 4.91 -5.66 -10.74
N TYR A 201 5.36 -6.80 -10.21
CA TYR A 201 6.44 -6.92 -9.24
C TYR A 201 7.71 -7.52 -9.85
N GLY A 202 8.08 -7.09 -11.06
CA GLY A 202 9.22 -7.64 -11.80
C GLY A 202 10.58 -7.53 -11.09
N TYR A 203 10.68 -6.64 -10.11
CA TYR A 203 11.85 -6.47 -9.24
C TYR A 203 11.99 -7.52 -8.12
N CYS A 204 10.95 -8.32 -7.87
CA CYS A 204 10.94 -9.33 -6.79
C CYS A 204 11.18 -10.73 -7.36
N PRO A 205 12.09 -11.55 -6.79
CA PRO A 205 12.32 -12.93 -7.21
C PRO A 205 11.05 -13.79 -7.27
N SER A 206 10.98 -14.70 -8.23
CA SER A 206 9.80 -15.55 -8.48
C SER A 206 9.43 -16.40 -7.27
N TRP A 207 10.44 -16.92 -6.57
CA TRP A 207 10.24 -17.72 -5.36
C TRP A 207 9.70 -16.89 -4.19
N ALA A 208 9.98 -15.59 -4.15
CA ALA A 208 9.49 -14.67 -3.12
C ALA A 208 8.08 -14.15 -3.42
N LEU A 209 7.68 -14.11 -4.69
CA LEU A 209 6.30 -13.80 -5.11
C LEU A 209 5.35 -14.99 -4.92
N ASN A 210 5.88 -16.22 -4.97
CA ASN A 210 5.09 -17.45 -4.84
C ASN A 210 4.23 -17.45 -3.56
N TRP A 211 2.94 -17.77 -3.70
CA TRP A 211 2.00 -17.78 -2.59
C TRP A 211 2.40 -18.67 -1.43
N GLU A 212 2.95 -19.87 -1.68
CA GLU A 212 3.35 -20.80 -0.61
C GLU A 212 4.44 -20.21 0.29
N TYR A 213 5.35 -19.44 -0.32
CA TYR A 213 6.35 -18.67 0.39
C TYR A 213 5.72 -17.52 1.18
N ARG A 214 4.92 -16.68 0.51
CA ARG A 214 4.36 -15.45 1.10
C ARG A 214 3.36 -15.73 2.21
N LYS A 215 2.41 -16.65 2.02
CA LYS A 215 1.35 -16.96 3.00
C LYS A 215 1.93 -17.36 4.36
N SER A 216 3.04 -18.11 4.34
CA SER A 216 3.77 -18.51 5.55
C SER A 216 4.45 -17.32 6.24
N ALA A 217 4.97 -16.35 5.48
CA ALA A 217 5.56 -15.14 6.02
C ALA A 217 4.50 -14.15 6.54
N ILE A 218 3.38 -13.99 5.84
CA ILE A 218 2.22 -13.18 6.25
C ILE A 218 1.69 -13.69 7.60
N LEU A 219 1.45 -15.01 7.72
CA LEU A 219 0.97 -15.59 8.98
C LEU A 219 1.97 -15.38 10.12
N LYS A 220 3.28 -15.53 9.86
CA LYS A 220 4.32 -15.24 10.86
C LYS A 220 4.29 -13.79 11.33
N GLU A 221 4.10 -12.84 10.44
CA GLU A 221 3.98 -11.41 10.80
C GLU A 221 2.76 -11.16 11.69
N ILE A 222 1.59 -11.71 11.30
CA ILE A 222 0.35 -11.61 12.07
C ILE A 222 0.53 -12.18 13.48
N LEU A 223 1.09 -13.39 13.59
CA LEU A 223 1.29 -14.08 14.87
C LEU A 223 2.38 -13.44 15.72
N HIS A 224 3.43 -12.88 15.10
CA HIS A 224 4.53 -12.21 15.80
C HIS A 224 4.03 -11.03 16.63
N TYR A 225 3.20 -10.17 16.05
CA TYR A 225 2.63 -9.03 16.77
C TYR A 225 1.40 -9.40 17.61
N GLY A 226 0.65 -10.43 17.18
CA GLY A 226 -0.40 -11.04 17.98
C GLY A 226 -1.53 -10.08 18.39
N ALA A 227 -1.96 -9.19 17.50
CA ALA A 227 -3.01 -8.22 17.79
C ALA A 227 -4.34 -8.87 18.19
N ASP A 228 -5.16 -8.20 18.99
CA ASP A 228 -6.42 -8.77 19.48
C ASP A 228 -7.50 -8.86 18.40
N ILE A 229 -7.46 -7.93 17.43
CA ILE A 229 -8.36 -7.85 16.28
C ILE A 229 -7.51 -7.68 15.03
N LEU A 230 -7.81 -8.44 13.98
CA LEU A 230 -7.13 -8.39 12.68
C LEU A 230 -8.13 -8.02 11.59
N SER A 231 -7.88 -6.93 10.87
CA SER A 231 -8.63 -6.52 9.68
C SER A 231 -7.76 -6.72 8.46
N LEU A 232 -8.01 -7.80 7.70
CA LEU A 232 -7.19 -8.20 6.56
C LEU A 232 -7.93 -7.95 5.24
N GLN A 233 -7.24 -7.36 4.27
CA GLN A 233 -7.74 -7.18 2.90
C GLN A 233 -7.00 -8.11 1.94
N GLU A 234 -7.60 -8.39 0.79
CA GLU A 234 -7.04 -9.26 -0.25
C GLU A 234 -6.82 -10.71 0.17
N ILE A 235 -7.68 -11.22 1.06
CA ILE A 235 -7.70 -12.66 1.34
C ILE A 235 -8.56 -13.36 0.29
N GLU A 236 -7.98 -14.30 -0.45
CA GLU A 236 -8.71 -15.17 -1.36
C GLU A 236 -9.64 -16.13 -0.60
N THR A 237 -10.81 -16.39 -1.18
CA THR A 237 -11.86 -17.22 -0.56
C THR A 237 -11.34 -18.57 -0.09
N GLU A 238 -10.63 -19.30 -0.94
CA GLU A 238 -10.08 -20.61 -0.56
C GLU A 238 -9.02 -20.50 0.53
N GLN A 239 -8.20 -19.45 0.50
CA GLN A 239 -7.14 -19.24 1.48
C GLN A 239 -7.68 -18.86 2.86
N PHE A 240 -8.81 -18.14 2.92
CA PHE A 240 -9.49 -17.89 4.19
C PHE A 240 -9.86 -19.20 4.88
N TRP A 241 -10.59 -20.08 4.17
CA TRP A 241 -11.15 -21.30 4.76
C TRP A 241 -10.11 -22.41 4.99
N ASN A 242 -9.14 -22.55 4.09
CA ASN A 242 -8.20 -23.67 4.13
C ASN A 242 -6.87 -23.34 4.79
N PHE A 243 -6.54 -22.06 4.98
CA PHE A 243 -5.26 -21.63 5.55
C PHE A 243 -5.43 -20.66 6.72
N PHE A 244 -5.91 -19.43 6.49
CA PHE A 244 -5.92 -18.40 7.53
C PHE A 244 -6.79 -18.77 8.73
N LEU A 245 -8.04 -19.20 8.52
CA LEU A 245 -8.95 -19.51 9.62
C LEU A 245 -8.47 -20.72 10.45
N PRO A 246 -8.13 -21.89 9.88
CA PRO A 246 -7.64 -23.02 10.67
C PRO A 246 -6.33 -22.73 11.43
N GLU A 247 -5.40 -21.98 10.82
CA GLU A 247 -4.12 -21.65 11.47
C GLU A 247 -4.30 -20.62 12.60
N LEU A 248 -5.14 -19.60 12.40
CA LEU A 248 -5.42 -18.61 13.43
C LEU A 248 -6.30 -19.17 14.56
N GLN A 249 -7.19 -20.13 14.28
CA GLN A 249 -7.96 -20.85 15.30
C GLN A 249 -7.07 -21.62 16.27
N GLN A 250 -5.99 -22.25 15.78
CA GLN A 250 -4.98 -22.87 16.64
C GLN A 250 -4.31 -21.88 17.60
N HIS A 251 -4.33 -20.58 17.26
CA HIS A 251 -3.77 -19.49 18.05
C HIS A 251 -4.84 -18.68 18.81
N GLY A 252 -6.06 -19.21 18.94
CA GLY A 252 -7.12 -18.63 19.77
C GLY A 252 -7.95 -17.54 19.10
N TYR A 253 -7.86 -17.38 17.78
CA TYR A 253 -8.71 -16.49 17.01
C TYR A 253 -9.95 -17.21 16.49
N ASP A 254 -10.98 -16.44 16.20
CA ASP A 254 -12.03 -16.83 15.27
C ASP A 254 -12.24 -15.67 14.28
N GLY A 255 -12.95 -15.88 13.18
CA GLY A 255 -13.05 -14.84 12.16
C GLY A 255 -14.22 -14.95 11.21
N ILE A 256 -14.56 -13.81 10.62
CA ILE A 256 -15.56 -13.66 9.56
C ILE A 256 -14.90 -13.24 8.26
N PHE A 257 -15.53 -13.58 7.14
CA PHE A 257 -15.02 -13.27 5.81
C PHE A 257 -16.16 -13.02 4.83
N SER A 258 -15.94 -12.10 3.90
CA SER A 258 -16.79 -11.97 2.73
C SER A 258 -15.93 -11.70 1.49
N PRO A 259 -16.16 -12.43 0.38
CA PRO A 259 -15.51 -12.15 -0.90
C PRO A 259 -16.15 -10.96 -1.60
N LYS A 260 -15.41 -10.30 -2.50
CA LYS A 260 -15.96 -9.27 -3.39
C LYS A 260 -17.21 -9.76 -4.14
N SER A 261 -18.15 -8.86 -4.42
CA SER A 261 -19.50 -9.22 -4.90
C SER A 261 -19.53 -10.03 -6.20
N ARG A 262 -18.49 -9.93 -7.05
CA ARG A 262 -18.34 -10.74 -8.27
C ARG A 262 -18.42 -12.26 -8.01
N ALA A 263 -18.06 -12.71 -6.81
CA ALA A 263 -18.15 -14.12 -6.41
C ALA A 263 -19.55 -14.73 -6.65
N ARG A 264 -20.62 -13.94 -6.55
CA ARG A 264 -22.01 -14.40 -6.69
C ARG A 264 -22.38 -14.82 -8.11
N THR A 265 -21.74 -14.22 -9.12
CA THR A 265 -22.04 -14.47 -10.54
C THR A 265 -21.02 -15.40 -11.21
N MET A 266 -19.99 -15.83 -10.47
CA MET A 266 -18.93 -16.69 -10.98
C MET A 266 -19.19 -18.18 -10.69
N THR A 267 -18.51 -19.04 -11.45
CA THR A 267 -18.49 -20.48 -11.22
C THR A 267 -17.87 -20.82 -9.85
N GLU A 268 -18.14 -22.01 -9.33
CA GLU A 268 -17.54 -22.44 -8.05
C GLU A 268 -16.01 -22.53 -8.10
N GLU A 269 -15.44 -22.88 -9.25
CA GLU A 269 -13.99 -22.99 -9.44
C GLU A 269 -13.32 -21.61 -9.39
N ASP A 270 -13.88 -20.62 -10.09
CA ASP A 270 -13.32 -19.27 -10.10
C ASP A 270 -13.55 -18.52 -8.78
N ARG A 271 -14.65 -18.82 -8.08
CA ARG A 271 -15.00 -18.18 -6.80
C ARG A 271 -13.92 -18.36 -5.75
N LYS A 272 -13.19 -19.47 -5.79
CA LYS A 272 -12.09 -19.80 -4.86
C LYS A 272 -11.01 -18.71 -4.82
N TYR A 273 -10.74 -18.10 -5.97
CA TYR A 273 -9.70 -17.08 -6.15
C TYR A 273 -10.25 -15.65 -6.08
N VAL A 274 -11.52 -15.48 -5.71
CA VAL A 274 -12.06 -14.14 -5.44
C VAL A 274 -11.59 -13.72 -4.05
N ASP A 275 -10.87 -12.62 -4.01
CA ASP A 275 -10.41 -11.96 -2.79
C ASP A 275 -11.52 -11.16 -2.11
N GLY A 276 -11.31 -10.88 -0.83
CA GLY A 276 -12.27 -10.19 0.02
C GLY A 276 -11.63 -9.58 1.28
N CYS A 277 -12.50 -9.23 2.22
CA CYS A 277 -12.10 -8.71 3.53
C CYS A 277 -12.40 -9.77 4.61
N ALA A 278 -11.50 -9.87 5.60
CA ALA A 278 -11.66 -10.71 6.78
C ALA A 278 -11.50 -9.90 8.06
N ILE A 279 -12.25 -10.25 9.11
CA ILE A 279 -12.02 -9.76 10.47
C ILE A 279 -11.81 -10.97 11.36
N PHE A 280 -10.65 -11.06 12.00
CA PHE A 280 -10.37 -12.03 13.06
C PHE A 280 -10.33 -11.34 14.42
N TYR A 281 -10.67 -12.07 15.47
CA TYR A 281 -10.67 -11.56 16.84
C TYR A 281 -10.26 -12.67 17.82
N ARG A 282 -9.54 -12.29 18.88
CA ARG A 282 -9.17 -13.22 19.95
C ARG A 282 -10.40 -13.63 20.74
N THR A 283 -10.74 -14.91 20.68
CA THR A 283 -11.89 -15.48 21.40
C THR A 283 -11.74 -15.43 22.93
N SER A 284 -10.51 -15.28 23.43
CA SER A 284 -10.25 -15.07 24.85
C SER A 284 -10.65 -13.68 25.34
N LYS A 285 -10.66 -12.66 24.47
CA LYS A 285 -11.02 -11.27 24.80
C LYS A 285 -12.36 -10.82 24.26
N PHE A 286 -12.82 -11.40 23.15
CA PHE A 286 -14.03 -10.95 22.46
C PHE A 286 -15.04 -12.08 22.28
N THR A 287 -16.31 -11.72 22.37
CA THR A 287 -17.45 -12.50 21.91
C THR A 287 -17.97 -11.85 20.64
N PHE A 288 -18.10 -12.61 19.57
CA PHE A 288 -18.77 -12.14 18.36
C PHE A 288 -20.27 -12.08 18.55
N ILE A 289 -20.87 -10.96 18.14
CA ILE A 289 -22.31 -10.73 18.28
C ILE A 289 -23.00 -10.79 16.92
N LYS A 290 -22.48 -10.05 15.93
CA LYS A 290 -23.10 -9.95 14.61
C LYS A 290 -22.13 -9.46 13.55
N GLU A 291 -22.30 -9.94 12.32
CA GLU A 291 -21.63 -9.45 11.13
C GLU A 291 -22.57 -8.63 10.23
N TYR A 292 -21.98 -7.71 9.47
CA TYR A 292 -22.64 -6.88 8.49
C TYR A 292 -21.78 -6.85 7.22
N LEU A 293 -22.41 -7.04 6.06
CA LEU A 293 -21.78 -6.94 4.75
C LEU A 293 -22.25 -5.67 4.06
N ILE A 294 -21.30 -4.87 3.57
CA ILE A 294 -21.53 -3.61 2.88
C ILE A 294 -21.10 -3.79 1.42
N GLU A 295 -22.06 -3.94 0.51
CA GLU A 295 -21.81 -4.10 -0.92
C GLU A 295 -22.05 -2.78 -1.65
N PHE A 296 -20.96 -2.10 -2.03
CA PHE A 296 -21.06 -0.76 -2.60
C PHE A 296 -21.81 -0.72 -3.94
N ASN A 297 -21.75 -1.77 -4.75
CA ASN A 297 -22.51 -1.85 -5.98
C ASN A 297 -24.03 -1.90 -5.75
N GLN A 298 -24.48 -2.63 -4.73
CA GLN A 298 -25.90 -2.72 -4.37
C GLN A 298 -26.39 -1.41 -3.75
N LEU A 299 -25.58 -0.79 -2.90
CA LEU A 299 -25.86 0.54 -2.38
C LEU A 299 -25.91 1.57 -3.52
N ALA A 300 -24.98 1.52 -4.48
CA ALA A 300 -25.00 2.38 -5.66
C ALA A 300 -26.25 2.15 -6.52
N MET A 301 -26.62 0.89 -6.77
CA MET A 301 -27.83 0.54 -7.53
C MET A 301 -29.10 1.04 -6.83
N ALA A 302 -29.24 0.85 -5.52
CA ALA A 302 -30.37 1.36 -4.74
C ALA A 302 -30.42 2.90 -4.71
N ASN A 303 -29.28 3.55 -4.93
CA ASN A 303 -29.14 5.00 -4.90
C ASN A 303 -29.01 5.69 -6.27
N ALA A 304 -29.11 4.93 -7.35
CA ALA A 304 -28.83 5.40 -8.72
C ALA A 304 -29.95 6.21 -9.37
N SER A 305 -31.12 6.35 -8.75
CA SER A 305 -32.28 7.02 -9.35
C SER A 305 -31.96 8.45 -9.79
N GLY A 306 -31.80 8.65 -11.10
CA GLY A 306 -31.47 9.95 -11.71
C GLY A 306 -29.97 10.28 -11.82
N ALA A 307 -29.07 9.35 -11.49
CA ALA A 307 -27.62 9.55 -11.54
C ALA A 307 -26.93 8.52 -12.45
N ASP A 308 -26.72 8.86 -13.72
CA ASP A 308 -26.01 8.01 -14.68
C ASP A 308 -24.56 7.72 -14.23
N ASP A 309 -23.88 8.69 -13.62
CA ASP A 309 -22.53 8.52 -13.07
C ASP A 309 -22.48 7.42 -12.00
N MET A 310 -23.54 7.30 -11.19
CA MET A 310 -23.66 6.26 -10.17
C MET A 310 -23.73 4.86 -10.81
N LEU A 311 -24.54 4.71 -11.87
CA LEU A 311 -24.68 3.45 -12.60
C LEU A 311 -23.40 3.07 -13.35
N ASN A 312 -22.80 4.03 -14.04
CA ASN A 312 -21.70 3.75 -14.96
C ASN A 312 -20.38 3.56 -14.22
N ARG A 313 -20.13 4.36 -13.17
CA ARG A 313 -18.80 4.42 -12.53
C ARG A 313 -18.74 3.70 -11.19
N VAL A 314 -19.77 3.82 -10.36
CA VAL A 314 -19.77 3.29 -8.98
C VAL A 314 -20.37 1.87 -8.92
N MET A 315 -21.55 1.66 -9.51
CA MET A 315 -22.26 0.36 -9.48
C MET A 315 -21.45 -0.76 -10.17
N THR A 316 -20.64 -0.41 -11.17
CA THR A 316 -19.77 -1.37 -11.88
C THR A 316 -18.57 -1.85 -11.05
N LYS A 317 -18.35 -1.32 -9.84
CA LYS A 317 -17.25 -1.71 -8.96
C LYS A 317 -17.74 -2.64 -7.87
N ASP A 318 -17.08 -3.78 -7.72
CA ASP A 318 -17.45 -4.88 -6.83
C ASP A 318 -16.74 -4.85 -5.47
N ASN A 319 -16.21 -3.69 -5.10
CA ASN A 319 -15.62 -3.44 -3.80
C ASN A 319 -16.65 -3.66 -2.68
N ILE A 320 -16.15 -4.06 -1.52
CA ILE A 320 -16.97 -4.35 -0.34
C ILE A 320 -16.31 -3.80 0.92
N GLY A 321 -17.12 -3.67 1.97
CA GLY A 321 -16.66 -3.64 3.35
C GLY A 321 -17.41 -4.66 4.19
N ILE A 322 -16.85 -5.04 5.32
CA ILE A 322 -17.53 -5.81 6.35
C ILE A 322 -17.44 -5.08 7.68
N ALA A 323 -18.37 -5.38 8.59
CA ALA A 323 -18.29 -4.93 9.97
C ALA A 323 -18.65 -6.06 10.93
N ALA A 324 -17.94 -6.15 12.05
CA ALA A 324 -18.19 -7.08 13.14
C ALA A 324 -18.52 -6.30 14.40
N LEU A 325 -19.68 -6.59 15.00
CA LEU A 325 -19.99 -6.17 16.35
C LEU A 325 -19.40 -7.19 17.33
N LEU A 326 -18.42 -6.73 18.11
CA LEU A 326 -17.73 -7.53 19.11
C LEU A 326 -18.05 -7.02 20.51
N GLU A 327 -18.15 -7.94 21.47
CA GLU A 327 -18.35 -7.65 22.88
C GLU A 327 -17.12 -8.08 23.67
N LEU A 328 -16.50 -7.16 24.44
CA LEU A 328 -15.38 -7.49 25.31
C LEU A 328 -15.86 -8.42 26.43
N LYS A 329 -15.15 -9.55 26.59
CA LYS A 329 -15.29 -10.46 27.73
C LYS A 329 -14.65 -9.77 28.93
N GLU A 330 -15.43 -9.60 29.99
CA GLU A 330 -15.14 -8.79 31.19
C GLU A 330 -13.66 -8.76 31.63
N GLY A 331 -13.18 -7.55 31.91
CA GLY A 331 -11.86 -7.30 32.50
C GLY A 331 -11.92 -6.55 33.83
N TYR A 332 -12.98 -6.61 34.64
CA TYR A 332 -12.94 -5.94 35.95
C TYR A 332 -13.76 -6.65 37.03
N VAL A 333 -13.05 -7.37 37.91
CA VAL A 333 -13.52 -7.66 39.26
C VAL A 333 -12.82 -6.66 40.17
N SER A 334 -13.53 -5.63 40.63
CA SER A 334 -13.05 -4.83 41.76
C SER A 334 -13.06 -5.70 43.01
N TYR A 335 -11.99 -5.67 43.79
CA TYR A 335 -12.01 -6.08 45.19
C TYR A 335 -12.89 -5.09 45.96
N ASN A 336 -14.19 -5.36 45.94
CA ASN A 336 -15.28 -4.95 46.84
C ASN A 336 -16.54 -4.98 45.99
N ASN A 337 -17.31 -6.06 46.19
CA ASN A 337 -18.52 -6.44 45.46
C ASN A 337 -19.41 -5.27 45.03
N GLU A 338 -19.95 -5.41 43.81
CA GLU A 338 -21.02 -4.64 43.16
C GLU A 338 -20.62 -3.40 42.35
N VAL A 339 -20.02 -3.63 41.17
CA VAL A 339 -20.27 -2.77 40.01
C VAL A 339 -20.52 -3.66 38.79
N ASN A 340 -21.77 -3.70 38.34
CA ASN A 340 -22.18 -4.38 37.11
C ASN A 340 -21.78 -3.48 35.93
N ILE A 341 -20.50 -3.51 35.54
CA ILE A 341 -20.01 -2.68 34.43
C ILE A 341 -20.66 -3.21 33.15
N PRO A 342 -21.34 -2.35 32.36
CA PRO A 342 -21.97 -2.79 31.12
C PRO A 342 -20.92 -3.40 30.19
N ARG A 343 -21.24 -4.55 29.59
CA ARG A 343 -20.39 -5.19 28.59
C ARG A 343 -20.10 -4.20 27.46
N GLN A 344 -18.81 -3.86 27.32
CA GLN A 344 -18.35 -2.90 26.33
C GLN A 344 -18.38 -3.57 24.96
N GLN A 345 -19.13 -2.98 24.03
CA GLN A 345 -19.14 -3.40 22.63
C GLN A 345 -18.20 -2.51 21.82
N VAL A 346 -17.71 -3.04 20.70
CA VAL A 346 -16.96 -2.29 19.69
C VAL A 346 -17.43 -2.74 18.31
N LEU A 347 -17.73 -1.78 17.43
CA LEU A 347 -17.98 -2.06 16.03
C LEU A 347 -16.66 -1.91 15.28
N VAL A 348 -16.20 -2.99 14.65
CA VAL A 348 -14.99 -2.97 13.83
C VAL A 348 -15.38 -3.12 12.38
N SER A 349 -15.02 -2.16 11.54
CA SER A 349 -15.19 -2.23 10.10
C SER A 349 -13.86 -2.52 9.40
N ASN A 350 -13.92 -3.27 8.32
CA ASN A 350 -12.82 -3.55 7.41
C ASN A 350 -13.27 -3.32 5.97
N VAL A 351 -12.59 -2.46 5.21
CA VAL A 351 -12.96 -2.09 3.84
C VAL A 351 -11.78 -2.19 2.87
N HIS A 352 -12.07 -2.48 1.60
CA HIS A 352 -11.13 -2.35 0.49
C HIS A 352 -11.79 -1.54 -0.65
N ILE A 353 -11.47 -0.24 -0.69
CA ILE A 353 -11.99 0.75 -1.64
C ILE A 353 -11.35 0.60 -3.01
N HIS A 354 -12.02 1.07 -4.07
CA HIS A 354 -11.52 1.00 -5.44
C HIS A 354 -10.10 1.58 -5.61
N TRP A 355 -9.25 0.94 -6.43
CA TRP A 355 -7.82 1.24 -6.50
C TRP A 355 -7.43 2.34 -7.50
N ASP A 356 -8.14 2.45 -8.63
CA ASP A 356 -7.72 3.25 -9.78
C ASP A 356 -7.57 4.75 -9.42
N PRO A 357 -6.38 5.36 -9.60
CA PRO A 357 -6.14 6.78 -9.32
C PRO A 357 -7.06 7.76 -10.06
N GLU A 358 -7.58 7.38 -11.23
CA GLU A 358 -8.47 8.21 -12.06
C GLU A 358 -9.92 8.22 -11.54
N PHE A 359 -10.25 7.35 -10.58
CA PHE A 359 -11.60 7.18 -10.04
C PHE A 359 -11.74 7.74 -8.61
N LYS A 360 -11.19 8.94 -8.38
CA LYS A 360 -11.27 9.65 -7.08
C LYS A 360 -12.71 9.83 -6.59
N ASP A 361 -13.60 10.07 -7.54
CA ASP A 361 -15.04 10.21 -7.36
C ASP A 361 -15.65 8.92 -6.77
N VAL A 362 -15.30 7.77 -7.34
CA VAL A 362 -15.78 6.46 -6.86
C VAL A 362 -15.26 6.17 -5.46
N LYS A 363 -13.98 6.45 -5.19
CA LYS A 363 -13.39 6.26 -3.85
C LYS A 363 -14.12 7.09 -2.80
N LEU A 364 -14.40 8.35 -3.13
CA LEU A 364 -15.15 9.26 -2.26
C LEU A 364 -16.60 8.79 -2.05
N ILE A 365 -17.32 8.41 -3.12
CA ILE A 365 -18.70 7.91 -3.03
C ILE A 365 -18.76 6.60 -2.22
N GLN A 366 -17.85 5.66 -2.44
CA GLN A 366 -17.80 4.42 -1.65
C GLN A 366 -17.57 4.71 -0.17
N THR A 367 -16.71 5.68 0.16
CA THR A 367 -16.48 6.12 1.54
C THR A 367 -17.72 6.79 2.15
N VAL A 368 -18.44 7.61 1.38
CA VAL A 368 -19.72 8.21 1.81
C VAL A 368 -20.76 7.13 2.08
N MET A 369 -20.89 6.13 1.20
CA MET A 369 -21.77 4.98 1.39
C MET A 369 -21.37 4.17 2.63
N LEU A 370 -20.08 3.93 2.85
CA LEU A 370 -19.57 3.23 4.02
C LEU A 370 -19.99 3.93 5.31
N MET A 371 -19.73 5.24 5.44
CA MET A 371 -20.08 5.99 6.65
C MET A 371 -21.59 6.02 6.89
N HIS A 372 -22.39 6.18 5.83
CA HIS A 372 -23.85 6.16 5.96
C HIS A 372 -24.37 4.78 6.40
N GLU A 373 -23.82 3.70 5.85
CA GLU A 373 -24.24 2.36 6.23
C GLU A 373 -23.80 2.00 7.65
N LEU A 374 -22.61 2.42 8.08
CA LEU A 374 -22.18 2.29 9.48
C LEU A 374 -23.09 3.07 10.44
N MET A 375 -23.64 4.22 10.03
CA MET A 375 -24.64 4.94 10.82
C MET A 375 -25.95 4.16 10.92
N ASN A 376 -26.42 3.54 9.83
CA ASN A 376 -27.61 2.69 9.83
C ASN A 376 -27.41 1.47 10.75
N ILE A 377 -26.24 0.82 10.66
CA ILE A 377 -25.84 -0.28 11.55
C ILE A 377 -25.83 0.18 13.01
N MET A 378 -25.27 1.35 13.33
CA MET A 378 -25.27 1.89 14.69
C MET A 378 -26.68 2.19 15.22
N GLN A 379 -27.60 2.67 14.37
CA GLN A 379 -29.01 2.84 14.73
C GLN A 379 -29.72 1.51 14.99
N GLU A 380 -29.39 0.47 14.21
CA GLU A 380 -29.93 -0.88 14.40
C GLU A 380 -29.46 -1.48 15.74
N ILE A 381 -28.17 -1.36 16.05
CA ILE A 381 -27.56 -1.91 17.27
C ILE A 381 -28.01 -1.12 18.51
N ASN A 382 -28.09 0.20 18.40
CA ASN A 382 -28.57 1.08 19.46
C ASN A 382 -29.65 2.02 18.91
N PRO A 383 -30.95 1.70 19.11
CA PRO A 383 -32.06 2.57 18.68
C PRO A 383 -32.04 3.98 19.30
N GLY A 384 -31.28 4.19 20.38
CA GLY A 384 -31.04 5.52 20.98
C GLY A 384 -29.91 6.32 20.32
N PHE A 385 -29.20 5.76 19.33
CA PHE A 385 -28.16 6.43 18.57
C PHE A 385 -28.78 7.54 17.70
N MET A 386 -28.48 8.79 18.03
CA MET A 386 -28.96 9.95 17.28
C MET A 386 -27.91 10.41 16.27
N VAL A 387 -28.23 10.25 14.99
CA VAL A 387 -27.42 10.73 13.84
C VAL A 387 -27.22 12.25 13.85
N GLN A 388 -28.16 12.98 14.45
CA GLN A 388 -28.03 14.40 14.75
C GLN A 388 -28.07 14.51 16.28
N GLY A 389 -26.93 14.85 16.91
CA GLY A 389 -26.78 14.92 18.36
C GLY A 389 -28.03 15.46 19.08
N GLY A 390 -28.40 14.82 20.19
CA GLY A 390 -29.72 14.96 20.80
C GLY A 390 -30.15 16.41 21.04
N LYS A 391 -31.46 16.66 20.90
CA LYS A 391 -32.10 17.99 21.00
C LYS A 391 -31.76 18.78 22.27
N ASN A 392 -31.23 18.14 23.31
CA ASN A 392 -30.90 18.74 24.61
C ASN A 392 -29.47 18.44 25.12
N GLY A 393 -28.54 17.96 24.27
CA GLY A 393 -27.17 17.66 24.72
C GLY A 393 -27.03 16.47 25.67
N THR A 394 -28.08 15.66 25.85
CA THR A 394 -27.98 14.39 26.58
C THR A 394 -27.20 13.37 25.74
N PRO A 395 -26.11 12.78 26.28
CA PRO A 395 -25.37 11.72 25.60
C PRO A 395 -26.29 10.52 25.32
N PRO A 396 -26.08 9.76 24.22
CA PRO A 396 -26.76 8.49 24.02
C PRO A 396 -26.55 7.58 25.23
N SER A 397 -27.57 6.80 25.61
CA SER A 397 -27.51 5.92 26.78
C SER A 397 -26.48 4.78 26.67
N LYS A 398 -25.94 4.51 25.47
CA LYS A 398 -24.85 3.55 25.21
C LYS A 398 -24.07 3.92 23.95
N SER A 399 -22.93 4.60 24.09
CA SER A 399 -22.05 4.89 22.94
C SER A 399 -21.19 3.66 22.62
N ILE A 400 -21.22 3.19 21.37
CA ILE A 400 -20.41 2.06 20.89
C ILE A 400 -19.24 2.64 20.09
N PRO A 401 -17.97 2.40 20.48
CA PRO A 401 -16.81 2.80 19.70
C PRO A 401 -16.81 2.14 18.33
N LEU A 402 -16.42 2.92 17.33
CA LEU A 402 -16.17 2.45 15.97
C LEU A 402 -14.67 2.46 15.71
N VAL A 403 -14.14 1.35 15.20
CA VAL A 403 -12.82 1.25 14.60
C VAL A 403 -13.00 0.91 13.12
N CYS A 404 -12.56 1.78 12.23
CA CYS A 404 -12.66 1.60 10.79
C CYS A 404 -11.26 1.35 10.21
N CYS A 405 -10.99 0.11 9.84
CA CYS A 405 -9.76 -0.32 9.18
C CYS A 405 -10.00 -0.43 7.67
N GLY A 406 -8.95 -0.22 6.87
CA GLY A 406 -9.03 -0.61 5.47
C GLY A 406 -7.96 -0.01 4.59
N ASP A 407 -7.85 -0.61 3.40
CA ASP A 407 -7.17 -0.02 2.25
C ASP A 407 -8.16 0.92 1.55
N LEU A 408 -7.93 2.22 1.72
CA LEU A 408 -8.76 3.27 1.13
C LEU A 408 -8.30 3.66 -0.27
N ASN A 409 -7.13 3.19 -0.71
CA ASN A 409 -6.52 3.57 -1.98
C ASN A 409 -6.46 5.10 -2.20
N SER A 410 -6.35 5.86 -1.09
CA SER A 410 -6.51 7.31 -1.08
C SER A 410 -5.44 7.96 -0.20
N LEU A 411 -4.74 8.96 -0.74
CA LEU A 411 -3.69 9.69 -0.02
C LEU A 411 -4.26 10.62 1.07
N PRO A 412 -3.45 11.06 2.06
CA PRO A 412 -3.90 11.92 3.15
C PRO A 412 -4.52 13.27 2.74
N ASN A 413 -4.22 13.75 1.53
CA ASN A 413 -4.76 14.99 0.97
C ASN A 413 -6.04 14.79 0.12
N SER A 414 -6.61 13.60 0.10
CA SER A 414 -7.82 13.28 -0.68
C SER A 414 -9.10 13.75 0.01
N GLY A 415 -10.17 13.91 -0.78
CA GLY A 415 -11.52 14.15 -0.28
C GLY A 415 -12.06 13.01 0.59
N VAL A 416 -11.56 11.78 0.39
CA VAL A 416 -11.86 10.60 1.24
C VAL A 416 -11.39 10.85 2.67
N VAL A 417 -10.13 11.22 2.83
CA VAL A 417 -9.54 11.50 4.15
C VAL A 417 -10.15 12.76 4.76
N GLU A 418 -10.36 13.82 3.97
CA GLU A 418 -11.06 15.02 4.43
C GLU A 418 -12.46 14.68 4.98
N PHE A 419 -13.24 13.87 4.26
CA PHE A 419 -14.58 13.50 4.68
C PHE A 419 -14.58 12.77 6.02
N LEU A 420 -13.69 11.77 6.17
CA LEU A 420 -13.56 10.97 7.38
C LEU A 420 -13.15 11.81 8.59
N GLU A 421 -12.15 12.70 8.43
CA GLU A 421 -11.61 13.49 9.55
C GLU A 421 -12.49 14.67 9.94
N LYS A 422 -13.02 15.40 8.96
CA LYS A 422 -13.82 16.60 9.23
C LYS A 422 -15.29 16.27 9.51
N GLY A 423 -15.70 15.02 9.30
CA GLY A 423 -17.11 14.61 9.34
C GLY A 423 -17.97 15.24 8.24
N ARG A 424 -17.34 15.90 7.26
CA ARG A 424 -18.03 16.58 6.16
C ARG A 424 -17.15 16.76 4.94
N VAL A 425 -17.76 16.75 3.77
CA VAL A 425 -17.15 17.14 2.50
C VAL A 425 -18.17 17.87 1.65
N ARG A 426 -17.74 18.90 0.92
CA ARG A 426 -18.64 19.65 0.03
C ARG A 426 -19.00 18.83 -1.20
N SER A 427 -20.23 18.95 -1.70
CA SER A 427 -20.69 18.28 -2.91
C SER A 427 -20.00 18.76 -4.18
N ASP A 428 -19.34 19.92 -4.13
CA ASP A 428 -18.54 20.50 -5.22
C ASP A 428 -17.03 20.25 -5.04
N HIS A 429 -16.65 19.32 -4.15
CA HIS A 429 -15.25 18.96 -3.93
C HIS A 429 -14.59 18.45 -5.23
N GLY A 430 -13.34 18.84 -5.48
CA GLY A 430 -12.64 18.56 -6.74
C GLY A 430 -12.50 17.07 -7.08
N ASP A 431 -12.48 16.20 -6.06
CA ASP A 431 -12.45 14.75 -6.26
C ASP A 431 -13.74 14.16 -6.88
N PHE A 432 -14.85 14.91 -6.93
CA PHE A 432 -16.03 14.50 -7.69
C PHE A 432 -15.89 14.71 -9.21
N LEU A 433 -14.81 15.37 -9.68
CA LEU A 433 -14.50 15.53 -11.12
C LEU A 433 -15.68 16.08 -11.94
N ASP A 434 -16.34 17.11 -11.43
CA ASP A 434 -17.55 17.75 -12.01
C ASP A 434 -18.80 16.86 -12.12
N MET A 435 -18.75 15.60 -11.63
CA MET A 435 -19.90 14.71 -11.56
C MET A 435 -20.85 15.11 -10.44
N LYS A 436 -22.14 15.13 -10.73
CA LYS A 436 -23.15 15.68 -9.81
C LYS A 436 -23.86 14.62 -8.98
N TYR A 437 -23.80 13.35 -9.37
CA TYR A 437 -24.50 12.23 -8.71
C TYR A 437 -25.91 12.62 -8.23
N GLU A 438 -26.69 13.18 -9.17
CA GLU A 438 -27.97 13.84 -8.87
C GLU A 438 -28.92 12.91 -8.10
N GLY A 439 -29.60 13.43 -7.07
CA GLY A 439 -30.51 12.64 -6.24
C GLY A 439 -29.84 11.83 -5.12
N PHE A 440 -28.60 11.34 -5.27
CA PHE A 440 -27.87 10.68 -4.18
C PHE A 440 -27.30 11.70 -3.20
N LEU A 441 -26.50 12.65 -3.68
CA LEU A 441 -25.87 13.66 -2.84
C LEU A 441 -26.91 14.55 -2.16
N SER A 442 -28.01 14.86 -2.84
CA SER A 442 -29.09 15.67 -2.29
C SER A 442 -29.91 14.97 -1.20
N ARG A 443 -29.98 13.62 -1.20
CA ARG A 443 -30.64 12.85 -0.13
C ARG A 443 -29.79 12.75 1.12
N LEU A 444 -28.47 12.71 0.96
CA LEU A 444 -27.51 12.60 2.07
C LEU A 444 -27.09 13.95 2.66
N SER A 445 -27.25 15.03 1.90
CA SER A 445 -27.07 16.41 2.34
C SER A 445 -28.20 16.82 3.31
N ASN A 446 -27.90 16.76 4.61
CA ASN A 446 -28.81 17.19 5.67
C ASN A 446 -28.64 18.70 5.96
N GLY A 447 -29.45 19.54 5.32
CA GLY A 447 -29.58 20.95 5.69
C GLY A 447 -30.46 21.14 6.92
N LYS A 448 -29.92 21.71 8.01
CA LYS A 448 -30.76 22.28 9.08
C LYS A 448 -31.49 23.50 8.49
N ASN A 449 -32.82 23.53 8.58
CA ASN A 449 -33.70 24.64 8.21
C ASN A 449 -33.95 24.90 6.71
N GLY A 450 -33.94 23.88 5.85
CA GLY A 450 -34.41 24.05 4.46
C GLY A 450 -33.47 24.86 3.55
N GLU A 451 -32.33 25.32 4.06
CA GLU A 451 -31.18 25.69 3.24
C GLU A 451 -30.43 24.41 2.88
N LYS A 452 -30.32 24.13 1.58
CA LYS A 452 -29.49 23.03 1.05
C LYS A 452 -28.03 23.35 1.38
N SER A 453 -27.55 22.99 2.56
CA SER A 453 -26.11 22.96 2.80
C SER A 453 -25.56 21.88 1.88
N GLY A 454 -24.89 22.26 0.79
CA GLY A 454 -24.30 21.34 -0.19
C GLY A 454 -23.21 20.43 0.37
N ASP A 455 -23.18 20.15 1.67
CA ASP A 455 -22.19 19.32 2.34
C ASP A 455 -22.79 17.93 2.61
N LEU A 456 -22.02 16.90 2.30
CA LEU A 456 -22.23 15.53 2.78
C LEU A 456 -21.62 15.42 4.17
N THR A 457 -22.29 14.73 5.09
CA THR A 457 -21.86 14.70 6.50
C THR A 457 -22.00 13.31 7.13
N HIS A 458 -21.17 13.02 8.12
CA HIS A 458 -21.35 11.91 9.05
C HIS A 458 -21.18 12.38 10.50
N CYS A 459 -21.67 11.58 11.45
CA CYS A 459 -21.71 11.98 12.87
C CYS A 459 -20.56 11.43 13.73
N PHE A 460 -19.76 10.51 13.19
CA PHE A 460 -18.59 9.97 13.89
C PHE A 460 -17.49 11.03 14.06
N LYS A 461 -16.90 11.10 15.26
CA LYS A 461 -15.68 11.89 15.52
C LYS A 461 -14.46 11.02 15.27
N LEU A 462 -14.07 10.89 14.00
CA LEU A 462 -13.00 10.00 13.62
C LEU A 462 -11.65 10.70 13.65
N GLU A 463 -10.65 10.01 14.21
CA GLU A 463 -9.24 10.38 14.10
C GLU A 463 -8.44 9.19 13.54
N ARG A 464 -7.40 9.47 12.76
CA ARG A 464 -6.46 8.44 12.30
C ARG A 464 -5.51 8.05 13.44
N ALA A 465 -5.23 6.76 13.58
CA ALA A 465 -4.31 6.25 14.59
C ALA A 465 -2.85 6.66 14.35
N TYR A 466 -2.48 6.94 13.10
CA TYR A 466 -1.12 7.27 12.68
C TYR A 466 -1.00 8.71 12.22
N SER A 467 -0.02 9.43 12.74
CA SER A 467 0.40 10.73 12.19
C SER A 467 1.35 10.55 10.99
N GLU A 468 1.53 11.62 10.21
CA GLU A 468 2.46 11.65 9.07
C GLU A 468 3.92 11.42 9.47
N GLU A 469 4.30 11.79 10.69
CA GLU A 469 5.65 11.56 11.23
C GLU A 469 5.90 10.08 11.56
N GLN A 470 4.86 9.34 11.91
CA GLN A 470 4.95 7.94 12.36
C GLN A 470 4.94 6.95 11.20
N MET A 471 4.26 7.29 10.10
CA MET A 471 4.15 6.45 8.92
C MET A 471 4.22 7.28 7.63
N THR A 472 5.33 7.16 6.92
CA THR A 472 5.58 7.87 5.67
C THR A 472 4.93 7.21 4.45
N TYR A 473 4.69 5.91 4.51
CA TYR A 473 3.98 5.13 3.50
C TYR A 473 3.38 3.89 4.14
N SER A 474 2.27 3.39 3.61
CA SER A 474 1.71 2.09 3.95
C SER A 474 1.88 1.10 2.79
N ASN A 475 1.87 1.58 1.54
CA ASN A 475 2.19 0.83 0.33
C ASN A 475 3.52 1.33 -0.28
N LEU A 476 4.39 0.40 -0.67
CA LEU A 476 5.67 0.69 -1.31
C LEU A 476 5.85 -0.24 -2.53
N THR A 477 5.65 0.29 -3.72
CA THR A 477 5.98 -0.35 -4.99
C THR A 477 6.98 0.51 -5.77
N TYR A 478 7.55 -0.04 -6.84
CA TYR A 478 8.42 0.75 -7.72
C TYR A 478 7.73 1.98 -8.32
N SER A 479 6.45 1.85 -8.69
CA SER A 479 5.70 2.91 -9.37
C SER A 479 4.95 3.85 -8.41
N PHE A 480 4.72 3.44 -7.17
CA PHE A 480 3.91 4.19 -6.22
C PHE A 480 4.41 3.99 -4.79
N THR A 481 4.44 5.06 -4.02
CA THR A 481 4.73 5.03 -2.58
C THR A 481 3.84 6.03 -1.89
N GLY A 482 3.10 5.61 -0.87
CA GLY A 482 2.18 6.50 -0.16
C GLY A 482 1.43 5.82 0.98
N VAL A 483 0.76 6.64 1.78
CA VAL A 483 -0.17 6.16 2.81
C VAL A 483 -1.55 6.03 2.20
N ILE A 484 -2.03 4.79 2.10
CA ILE A 484 -3.36 4.44 1.57
C ILE A 484 -4.14 3.49 2.50
N ASP A 485 -3.48 2.95 3.52
CA ASP A 485 -4.08 2.12 4.56
C ASP A 485 -4.27 2.92 5.85
N TYR A 486 -5.42 2.76 6.49
CA TYR A 486 -5.78 3.55 7.67
C TYR A 486 -6.46 2.70 8.74
N ILE A 487 -6.24 3.12 9.99
CA ILE A 487 -7.07 2.75 11.14
C ILE A 487 -7.65 4.03 11.70
N TYR A 488 -8.94 4.26 11.46
CA TYR A 488 -9.71 5.34 12.07
C TYR A 488 -10.43 4.83 13.32
N PHE A 489 -10.61 5.69 14.30
CA PHE A 489 -11.32 5.37 15.52
C PHE A 489 -12.14 6.56 16.02
N THR A 490 -13.21 6.29 16.76
CA THR A 490 -13.99 7.33 17.45
C THR A 490 -13.23 7.90 18.64
N SER A 491 -12.69 9.11 18.51
CA SER A 491 -11.75 9.71 19.47
C SER A 491 -12.39 10.15 20.79
N ASP A 492 -13.71 10.26 20.83
CA ASP A 492 -14.46 10.50 22.06
C ASP A 492 -14.71 9.22 22.88
N LEU A 493 -14.37 8.04 22.35
CA LEU A 493 -14.61 6.75 23.01
C LEU A 493 -13.35 5.87 23.14
N LEU A 494 -12.34 6.09 22.31
CA LEU A 494 -11.08 5.35 22.31
C LEU A 494 -9.90 6.30 22.37
N VAL A 495 -8.85 5.90 23.09
CA VAL A 495 -7.56 6.62 23.16
C VAL A 495 -6.45 5.71 22.65
N PRO A 496 -5.67 6.11 21.63
CA PRO A 496 -4.55 5.30 21.16
C PRO A 496 -3.38 5.39 22.16
N VAL A 497 -2.91 4.24 22.64
CA VAL A 497 -1.84 4.13 23.66
C VAL A 497 -0.47 4.02 23.01
N GLY A 498 -0.42 3.34 21.86
CA GLY A 498 0.80 3.14 21.10
C GLY A 498 0.52 2.56 19.72
N VAL A 499 1.48 2.72 18.83
CA VAL A 499 1.42 2.24 17.45
C VAL A 499 2.72 1.53 17.07
N LEU A 500 2.63 0.61 16.13
CA LEU A 500 3.81 -0.03 15.54
C LEU A 500 4.43 0.88 14.47
N GLY A 501 5.64 1.37 14.73
CA GLY A 501 6.38 2.24 13.82
C GLY A 501 6.62 1.61 12.45
N SER A 502 6.89 2.46 11.45
CA SER A 502 7.18 2.04 10.08
C SER A 502 8.47 1.20 9.97
N VAL A 503 8.61 0.45 8.87
CA VAL A 503 9.87 -0.19 8.50
C VAL A 503 10.99 0.87 8.41
N SER A 504 12.20 0.51 8.89
CA SER A 504 13.34 1.43 8.93
C SER A 504 13.72 1.95 7.54
N GLN A 505 13.57 3.26 7.34
CA GLN A 505 13.96 3.93 6.09
C GLN A 505 15.45 3.78 5.79
N GLN A 506 16.27 3.76 6.84
CA GLN A 506 17.70 3.54 6.70
C GLN A 506 17.99 2.14 6.15
N TYR A 507 17.30 1.11 6.65
CA TYR A 507 17.44 -0.25 6.15
C TYR A 507 17.01 -0.38 4.68
N ILE A 508 15.89 0.25 4.29
CA ILE A 508 15.42 0.27 2.88
C ILE A 508 16.49 0.91 1.97
N LYS A 509 17.06 2.04 2.39
CA LYS A 509 18.08 2.77 1.64
C LYS A 509 19.40 2.00 1.53
N GLU A 510 19.90 1.45 2.65
CA GLU A 510 21.16 0.69 2.69
C GLU A 510 21.11 -0.56 1.81
N ASN A 511 19.95 -1.21 1.76
CA ASN A 511 19.76 -2.44 0.97
C ASN A 511 19.21 -2.16 -0.45
N LYS A 512 19.07 -0.90 -0.84
CA LYS A 512 18.58 -0.47 -2.17
C LYS A 512 17.25 -1.14 -2.54
N ILE A 513 16.34 -1.24 -1.58
CA ILE A 513 15.02 -1.83 -1.80
C ILE A 513 14.14 -0.77 -2.48
N ILE A 514 13.72 -1.07 -3.71
CA ILE A 514 12.97 -0.13 -4.57
C ILE A 514 11.45 -0.36 -4.55
N GLY A 515 11.00 -1.42 -3.88
CA GLY A 515 9.60 -1.82 -3.87
C GLY A 515 9.39 -3.11 -3.10
N TRP A 516 8.15 -3.34 -2.71
CA TRP A 516 7.61 -4.56 -2.13
C TRP A 516 6.57 -5.19 -3.09
N PRO A 517 6.27 -6.50 -3.01
CA PRO A 517 6.88 -7.49 -2.12
C PRO A 517 8.38 -7.65 -2.36
N HIS A 518 9.05 -8.18 -1.36
CA HIS A 518 10.48 -8.45 -1.31
C HIS A 518 10.68 -9.76 -0.52
N PRO A 519 11.80 -10.48 -0.67
CA PRO A 519 12.12 -11.65 0.17
C PRO A 519 11.88 -11.54 1.68
N HIS A 520 11.84 -10.33 2.24
CA HIS A 520 11.57 -10.09 3.67
C HIS A 520 10.23 -9.41 3.96
N PHE A 521 9.50 -8.99 2.92
CA PHE A 521 8.25 -8.24 2.99
C PHE A 521 7.24 -8.91 2.06
N PRO A 522 6.32 -9.74 2.58
CA PRO A 522 5.53 -10.65 1.76
C PRO A 522 4.27 -10.01 1.12
N SER A 523 4.04 -8.73 1.38
CA SER A 523 3.02 -7.89 0.76
C SER A 523 3.68 -6.60 0.26
N ASP A 524 3.06 -5.92 -0.71
CA ASP A 524 3.42 -4.56 -1.08
C ASP A 524 2.94 -3.50 -0.09
N HIS A 525 2.13 -3.90 0.89
CA HIS A 525 1.75 -3.10 2.04
C HIS A 525 2.55 -3.51 3.29
N GLN A 526 2.73 -2.59 4.23
CA GLN A 526 3.11 -2.93 5.60
C GLN A 526 1.88 -2.96 6.51
N SER A 527 1.90 -3.84 7.50
CA SER A 527 0.85 -3.89 8.50
C SER A 527 0.81 -2.63 9.38
N LEU A 528 -0.39 -2.14 9.65
CA LEU A 528 -0.63 -1.15 10.70
C LEU A 528 -1.06 -1.90 11.97
N LEU A 529 -0.58 -1.44 13.13
CA LEU A 529 -0.98 -1.96 14.43
C LEU A 529 -1.09 -0.83 15.45
N VAL A 530 -2.21 -0.76 16.15
CA VAL A 530 -2.47 0.22 17.21
C VAL A 530 -3.02 -0.49 18.43
N GLU A 531 -2.65 -0.03 19.62
CA GLU A 531 -3.28 -0.41 20.88
C GLU A 531 -4.17 0.73 21.35
N PHE A 532 -5.45 0.43 21.63
CA PHE A 532 -6.42 1.38 22.16
C PHE A 532 -6.72 1.08 23.62
N GLU A 533 -7.02 2.13 24.38
CA GLU A 533 -7.70 2.08 25.67
C GLU A 533 -9.15 2.57 25.46
N ALA A 534 -10.13 1.74 25.86
CA ALA A 534 -11.53 2.12 25.82
C ALA A 534 -11.91 3.00 27.02
N LEU A 535 -12.59 4.13 26.74
CA LEU A 535 -13.07 5.04 27.78
C LEU A 535 -14.34 4.46 28.42
N SER A 536 -14.31 4.26 29.74
CA SER A 536 -15.50 3.84 30.49
C SER A 536 -16.39 5.04 30.83
N PHE A 537 -17.67 4.98 30.45
CA PHE A 537 -18.69 5.96 30.80
C PHE A 537 -19.67 5.35 31.80
N SER A 538 -19.69 5.85 33.03
CA SER A 538 -20.82 5.64 33.94
C SER A 538 -21.72 6.88 33.88
N ASN A 539 -23.00 6.73 33.52
CA ASN A 539 -23.97 7.84 33.46
C ASN A 539 -23.54 9.06 32.62
N GLY A 540 -22.84 8.83 31.51
CA GLY A 540 -22.43 9.91 30.60
C GLY A 540 -21.29 10.79 31.11
N VAL A 541 -20.60 10.40 32.20
CA VAL A 541 -19.38 11.06 32.67
C VAL A 541 -18.21 10.08 32.54
N PRO A 542 -17.11 10.46 31.86
CA PRO A 542 -15.92 9.63 31.80
C PRO A 542 -15.34 9.44 33.21
N PHE A 543 -15.02 8.20 33.57
CA PHE A 543 -14.37 7.90 34.84
C PHE A 543 -12.89 8.31 34.76
N TYR A 544 -12.60 9.62 34.84
CA TYR A 544 -11.25 10.08 35.07
C TYR A 544 -10.88 9.73 36.51
N GLY A 545 -9.92 8.81 36.69
CA GLY A 545 -9.19 8.70 37.94
C GLY A 545 -8.57 10.07 38.26
N TYR A 546 -9.13 10.75 39.25
CA TYR A 546 -8.57 11.87 40.02
C TYR A 546 -7.63 12.85 39.27
N MET A 547 -8.19 13.94 38.75
CA MET A 547 -7.42 15.17 38.45
C MET A 547 -7.30 16.01 39.73
N PRO A 548 -6.10 16.31 40.26
CA PRO A 548 -5.95 17.44 41.17
C PRO A 548 -6.06 18.72 40.33
N GLY A 549 -7.16 19.45 40.50
CA GLY A 549 -7.39 20.71 39.81
C GLY A 549 -6.26 21.70 40.06
N SER A 550 -5.67 22.21 38.98
CA SER A 550 -4.86 23.42 39.02
C SER A 550 -5.77 24.60 39.38
N HIS A 551 -5.72 25.02 40.63
CA HIS A 551 -6.27 26.30 41.06
C HIS A 551 -5.59 27.43 40.28
N HIS A 552 -6.34 28.07 39.38
CA HIS A 552 -6.05 29.46 39.01
C HIS A 552 -6.49 30.36 40.16
N SER A 553 -5.51 30.94 40.83
CA SER A 553 -5.71 32.09 41.72
C SER A 553 -5.92 33.35 40.89
N ARG A 554 -7.12 33.92 41.04
CA ARG A 554 -7.59 35.31 40.82
C ARG A 554 -6.93 36.17 39.74
#